data_AF-A0A482ZQ07-F1
#
_entry.id   AF-A0A482ZQ07-F1
#
_cell.length_a   1.000
_cell.length_b   1.000
_cell.length_c   1.000
_cell.angle_alpha   90.00
_cell.angle_beta   90.00
_cell.angle_gamma   90.00
#
_symmetry.space_group_name_H-M   'P 1'
#
loop_
_entity.id
_entity.type
_entity.pdbx_description
1 polymer ?
#
loop_
_entity_poly.entity_id
_entity_poly.type
_entity_poly.pdbx_seq_one_letter_code
_entity_poly.pdbx_strand_id
1 'polypeptide(L)'
;MFSEPASKPAIAKLYTITQGKTLLYVGITKQRVSSRLNYGLKANGKKGYHGYKWKDITDVLQLGVWTIKDGNNYIDSSEIEIIEAEVVYLCRHKANQWSKYQYEIHFHQSKKHHRDLATEIYNLIPDP
;
A
#
# COMPACT_ATOMS: atom_id res chain seq x y z
N MET A 1 5.92 17.83 2.58
CA MET A 1 7.05 17.02 2.06
C MET A 1 7.11 15.74 2.88
N PHE A 2 7.37 14.56 2.28
CA PHE A 2 7.50 13.32 3.06
C PHE A 2 8.80 13.32 3.87
N SER A 3 8.75 12.87 5.11
CA SER A 3 9.93 12.64 5.96
C SER A 3 10.66 11.36 5.56
N GLU A 4 11.91 11.23 6.02
CA GLU A 4 12.58 9.94 5.97
C GLU A 4 11.90 8.94 6.91
N PRO A 5 11.82 7.64 6.56
CA PRO A 5 12.42 7.00 5.38
C PRO A 5 11.53 7.00 4.11
N ALA A 6 10.32 7.56 4.15
CA ALA A 6 9.40 7.58 3.01
C ALA A 6 9.95 8.36 1.80
N SER A 7 10.80 9.36 2.04
CA SER A 7 11.48 10.15 1.02
C SER A 7 12.78 9.54 0.46
N LYS A 8 13.22 8.38 0.98
CA LYS A 8 14.45 7.69 0.52
C LYS A 8 14.14 6.63 -0.55
N PRO A 9 14.88 6.59 -1.68
CA PRO A 9 14.78 5.47 -2.62
C PRO A 9 15.41 4.20 -2.03
N ALA A 10 15.27 3.07 -2.73
CA ALA A 10 15.81 1.74 -2.41
C ALA A 10 15.29 1.07 -1.14
N ILE A 11 14.72 1.81 -0.19
CA ILE A 11 13.97 1.24 0.94
C ILE A 11 12.55 0.90 0.46
N ALA A 12 12.08 -0.32 0.69
CA ALA A 12 10.72 -0.70 0.35
C ALA A 12 9.72 -0.02 1.30
N LYS A 13 8.60 0.47 0.75
CA LYS A 13 7.48 1.04 1.49
C LYS A 13 6.20 0.35 1.08
N LEU A 14 5.32 0.13 2.04
CA LEU A 14 3.90 -0.16 1.82
C LEU A 14 3.13 1.15 2.02
N TYR A 15 2.16 1.43 1.16
CA TYR A 15 1.26 2.55 1.34
C TYR A 15 -0.18 2.14 1.06
N THR A 16 -1.10 2.77 1.78
CA THR A 16 -2.54 2.58 1.59
C THR A 16 -3.20 3.90 1.21
N ILE A 17 -4.28 3.80 0.46
CA ILE A 17 -5.21 4.90 0.22
C ILE A 17 -6.54 4.50 0.82
N THR A 18 -7.07 5.34 1.69
CA THR A 18 -8.37 5.11 2.34
C THR A 18 -9.28 6.31 2.15
N GLN A 19 -10.59 6.04 2.13
CA GLN A 19 -11.63 7.05 2.11
C GLN A 19 -12.56 6.80 3.29
N GLY A 20 -12.44 7.65 4.31
CA GLY A 20 -13.01 7.38 5.63
C GLY A 20 -12.57 6.00 6.12
N LYS A 21 -13.52 5.08 6.13
CA LYS A 21 -13.41 3.73 6.71
C LYS A 21 -13.10 2.64 5.68
N THR A 22 -13.02 3.02 4.40
CA THR A 22 -12.85 2.09 3.29
C THR A 22 -11.41 2.08 2.82
N LEU A 23 -10.78 0.91 2.81
CA LEU A 23 -9.51 0.71 2.12
C LEU A 23 -9.75 0.67 0.60
N LEU A 24 -9.21 1.66 -0.10
CA LEU A 24 -9.37 1.80 -1.55
C LEU A 24 -8.28 1.10 -2.34
N TYR A 25 -7.05 1.15 -1.83
CA TYR A 25 -5.87 0.66 -2.53
C TYR A 25 -4.73 0.38 -1.55
N VAL A 26 -3.97 -0.68 -1.80
CA VAL A 26 -2.66 -0.95 -1.20
C VAL A 26 -1.65 -1.02 -2.34
N GLY A 27 -0.47 -0.45 -2.09
CA GLY A 27 0.63 -0.50 -3.03
C GLY A 27 1.96 -0.63 -2.31
N ILE A 28 2.94 -1.18 -3.02
CA ILE A 28 4.34 -1.13 -2.60
C ILE A 28 5.20 -0.27 -3.53
N THR A 29 6.32 0.23 -3.02
CA THR A 29 7.33 0.91 -3.84
C THR A 29 8.71 0.93 -3.19
N LYS A 30 9.78 0.88 -4.01
CA LYS A 30 11.15 1.25 -3.60
C LYS A 30 11.52 2.68 -4.00
N GLN A 31 10.61 3.39 -4.67
CA GLN A 31 10.81 4.79 -5.03
C GLN A 31 10.52 5.69 -3.83
N ARG A 32 10.85 6.97 -3.95
CA ARG A 32 10.31 7.99 -3.03
C ARG A 32 8.79 7.99 -3.16
N VAL A 33 8.06 8.06 -2.05
CA VAL A 33 6.59 8.03 -2.09
C VAL A 33 6.03 9.16 -2.96
N SER A 34 6.59 10.36 -2.87
CA SER A 34 6.21 11.48 -3.75
C SER A 34 6.41 11.18 -5.23
N SER A 35 7.53 10.56 -5.61
CA SER A 35 7.81 10.18 -6.99
C SER A 35 6.82 9.12 -7.48
N ARG A 36 6.54 8.10 -6.67
CA ARG A 36 5.59 7.03 -7.02
C ARG A 36 4.18 7.56 -7.20
N LEU A 37 3.71 8.39 -6.26
CA LEU A 37 2.39 8.99 -6.32
C LEU A 37 2.26 9.92 -7.53
N ASN A 38 3.23 10.82 -7.74
CA ASN A 38 3.24 11.71 -8.90
C ASN A 38 3.21 10.96 -10.23
N TYR A 39 3.96 9.85 -10.34
CA TYR A 39 3.96 9.03 -11.53
C TYR A 39 2.56 8.43 -11.81
N GLY A 40 1.91 7.85 -10.80
CA GLY A 40 0.58 7.26 -10.96
C GLY A 40 -0.54 8.27 -11.15
N LEU A 41 -0.46 9.46 -10.53
CA LEU A 41 -1.43 10.54 -10.68
C LEU A 41 -1.35 11.19 -12.07
N LYS A 42 -0.14 11.39 -12.61
CA LYS A 42 0.08 12.00 -13.93
C LYS A 42 -0.02 11.03 -15.10
N ALA A 43 -0.12 9.73 -14.84
CA ALA A 43 -0.23 8.74 -15.89
C ALA A 43 -1.49 8.96 -16.73
N ASN A 44 -1.32 8.89 -18.05
CA ASN A 44 -2.34 9.20 -19.05
C ASN A 44 -2.60 8.02 -20.01
N GLY A 45 -2.17 6.81 -19.65
CA GLY A 45 -2.33 5.62 -20.50
C GLY A 45 -1.22 5.44 -21.53
N LYS A 46 -0.27 6.38 -21.64
CA LYS A 46 0.88 6.24 -22.55
C LYS A 46 1.67 4.98 -22.15
N LYS A 47 1.85 4.06 -23.11
CA LYS A 47 2.47 2.73 -22.92
C LYS A 47 1.65 1.74 -22.06
N GLY A 48 0.33 1.92 -21.98
CA GLY A 48 -0.58 0.97 -21.32
C GLY A 48 -0.74 1.16 -19.81
N TYR A 49 0.06 2.02 -19.17
CA TYR A 49 -0.13 2.37 -17.76
C TYR A 49 -1.04 3.59 -17.61
N HIS A 50 -2.26 3.36 -17.11
CA HIS A 50 -3.30 4.39 -16.95
C HIS A 50 -3.25 5.14 -15.60
N GLY A 51 -2.33 4.75 -14.71
CA GLY A 51 -2.23 5.32 -13.37
C GLY A 51 -3.21 4.71 -12.38
N TYR A 52 -3.35 5.40 -11.25
CA TYR A 52 -4.27 4.98 -10.20
C TYR A 52 -5.72 5.19 -10.63
N LYS A 53 -6.57 4.19 -10.38
CA LYS A 53 -8.02 4.29 -10.66
C LYS A 53 -8.78 5.16 -9.65
N TRP A 54 -8.17 5.41 -8.49
CA TRP A 54 -8.71 6.29 -7.46
C TRP A 54 -8.32 7.77 -7.65
N LYS A 55 -7.52 8.12 -8.67
CA LYS A 55 -6.97 9.48 -8.85
C LYS A 55 -8.02 10.56 -9.14
N ASP A 56 -9.21 10.15 -9.58
CA ASP A 56 -10.31 11.05 -9.94
C ASP A 56 -11.32 11.21 -8.78
N ILE A 57 -11.06 10.63 -7.60
CA ILE A 57 -11.88 10.84 -6.41
C ILE A 57 -11.64 12.26 -5.87
N THR A 58 -12.73 13.00 -5.66
CA THR A 58 -12.71 14.39 -5.19
C THR A 58 -12.85 14.54 -3.67
N ASP A 59 -13.30 13.48 -2.99
CA ASP A 59 -13.41 13.46 -1.54
C ASP A 59 -12.03 13.38 -0.84
N VAL A 60 -12.01 13.65 0.46
CA VAL A 60 -10.80 13.54 1.27
C VAL A 60 -10.31 12.10 1.31
N LEU A 61 -9.09 11.88 0.81
CA LEU A 61 -8.37 10.64 0.91
C LEU A 61 -7.30 10.72 1.99
N GLN A 62 -7.04 9.60 2.66
CA GLN A 62 -5.95 9.46 3.61
C GLN A 62 -4.89 8.53 3.03
N LEU A 63 -3.63 8.91 3.21
CA LEU A 63 -2.47 8.15 2.78
C LEU A 63 -1.73 7.62 4.02
N GLY A 64 -1.74 6.31 4.20
CA GLY A 64 -0.87 5.63 5.14
C GLY A 64 0.42 5.21 4.46
N VAL A 65 1.57 5.32 5.15
CA VAL A 65 2.87 4.89 4.63
C VAL A 65 3.65 4.20 5.74
N TRP A 66 4.13 2.99 5.46
CA TRP A 66 4.91 2.18 6.38
C TRP A 66 6.23 1.76 5.74
N THR A 67 7.26 1.71 6.58
CA THR A 67 8.52 1.03 6.30
C THR A 67 8.79 0.09 7.44
N ILE A 68 9.21 -1.13 7.12
CA ILE A 68 9.32 -2.19 8.11
C ILE A 68 10.80 -2.54 8.26
N LYS A 69 11.24 -2.68 9.51
CA LYS A 69 12.59 -3.08 9.86
C LYS A 69 12.58 -4.44 10.54
N ASP A 70 13.62 -5.22 10.26
CA ASP A 70 14.01 -6.37 11.05
C ASP A 70 15.40 -6.07 11.66
N GLY A 71 15.42 -5.87 12.99
CA GLY A 71 16.55 -5.28 13.69
C GLY A 71 16.94 -3.91 13.13
N ASN A 72 18.16 -3.80 12.63
CA ASN A 72 18.71 -2.54 12.07
C ASN A 72 18.48 -2.37 10.56
N ASN A 73 17.96 -3.40 9.87
CA ASN A 73 17.81 -3.42 8.42
C ASN A 73 16.35 -3.23 8.00
N TYR A 74 16.12 -2.63 6.84
CA TYR A 74 14.79 -2.62 6.22
C TYR A 74 14.55 -3.96 5.53
N ILE A 75 13.33 -4.49 5.64
CA ILE A 75 12.98 -5.75 4.98
C ILE A 75 12.90 -5.56 3.45
N ASP A 76 13.10 -6.66 2.74
CA ASP A 76 13.09 -6.68 1.28
C ASP A 76 11.70 -6.47 0.68
N SER A 77 11.66 -6.04 -0.59
CA SER A 77 10.40 -5.80 -1.29
C SER A 77 9.53 -7.04 -1.43
N SER A 78 10.11 -8.23 -1.51
CA SER A 78 9.36 -9.49 -1.56
C SER A 78 8.62 -9.77 -0.24
N GLU A 79 9.21 -9.45 0.91
CA GLU A 79 8.52 -9.58 2.20
C GLU A 79 7.39 -8.54 2.31
N ILE A 80 7.61 -7.30 1.83
CA ILE A 80 6.54 -6.28 1.80
C ILE A 80 5.40 -6.67 0.85
N GLU A 81 5.69 -7.27 -0.29
CA GLU A 81 4.68 -7.77 -1.24
C GLU A 81 3.76 -8.83 -0.60
N ILE A 82 4.33 -9.73 0.20
CA ILE A 82 3.54 -10.71 0.97
C ILE A 82 2.65 -9.98 1.99
N ILE A 83 3.16 -8.97 2.68
CA ILE A 83 2.39 -8.18 3.64
C ILE A 83 1.27 -7.41 2.93
N GLU A 84 1.52 -6.83 1.75
CA GLU A 84 0.50 -6.18 0.91
C GLU A 84 -0.65 -7.15 0.58
N ALA A 85 -0.32 -8.37 0.16
CA ALA A 85 -1.31 -9.39 -0.14
C ALA A 85 -2.14 -9.77 1.10
N GLU A 86 -1.51 -9.89 2.26
CA GLU A 86 -2.21 -10.15 3.54
C GLU A 86 -3.10 -8.98 3.98
N VAL A 87 -2.70 -7.73 3.76
CA VAL A 87 -3.57 -6.55 4.04
C VAL A 87 -4.82 -6.58 3.16
N VAL A 88 -4.69 -6.92 1.87
CA VAL A 88 -5.83 -7.07 0.96
C VAL A 88 -6.71 -8.25 1.38
N TYR A 89 -6.12 -9.36 1.78
CA TYR A 89 -6.85 -10.50 2.33
C TYR A 89 -7.67 -10.11 3.58
N LEU A 90 -7.08 -9.37 4.52
CA LEU A 90 -7.78 -8.87 5.71
C LEU A 90 -8.95 -7.94 5.34
N CYS A 91 -8.78 -7.08 4.34
CA CYS A 91 -9.88 -6.27 3.80
C CYS A 91 -11.03 -7.15 3.34
N ARG A 92 -10.74 -8.17 2.52
CA ARG A 92 -11.74 -9.13 2.05
C ARG A 92 -12.40 -9.88 3.20
N HIS A 93 -11.62 -10.33 4.17
CA HIS A 93 -12.09 -11.16 5.27
C HIS A 93 -12.95 -10.36 6.27
N LYS A 94 -12.52 -9.14 6.64
CA LYS A 94 -13.19 -8.31 7.66
C LYS A 94 -14.32 -7.45 7.09
N ALA A 95 -14.12 -6.85 5.91
CA ALA A 95 -15.12 -5.97 5.29
C ALA A 95 -16.07 -6.72 4.35
N ASN A 96 -15.87 -8.03 4.16
CA ASN A 96 -16.56 -8.85 3.16
C ASN A 96 -16.55 -8.22 1.75
N GLN A 97 -15.50 -7.47 1.42
CA GLN A 97 -15.38 -6.72 0.18
C GLN A 97 -13.92 -6.55 -0.23
N TRP A 98 -13.66 -6.52 -1.54
CA TRP A 98 -12.33 -6.20 -2.07
C TRP A 98 -12.09 -4.69 -2.04
N SER A 99 -10.82 -4.28 -1.93
CA SER A 99 -10.45 -2.88 -2.11
C SER A 99 -10.85 -2.40 -3.52
N LYS A 100 -11.66 -1.34 -3.57
CA LYS A 100 -12.42 -0.92 -4.76
C LYS A 100 -11.57 -0.70 -6.01
N TYR A 101 -10.32 -0.28 -5.84
CA TYR A 101 -9.42 0.08 -6.93
C TYR A 101 -8.19 -0.81 -7.02
N GLN A 102 -8.22 -1.98 -6.38
CA GLN A 102 -7.17 -2.99 -6.47
C GLN A 102 -7.46 -3.94 -7.63
N TYR A 103 -6.46 -4.13 -8.49
CA TYR A 103 -6.59 -4.99 -9.68
C TYR A 103 -5.52 -6.06 -9.77
N GLU A 104 -4.31 -5.76 -9.30
CA GLU A 104 -3.19 -6.69 -9.31
C GLU A 104 -2.60 -6.77 -7.91
N ILE A 105 -2.45 -8.00 -7.43
CA ILE A 105 -1.79 -8.39 -6.17
C ILE A 105 -1.11 -9.73 -6.45
N HIS A 106 0.13 -9.88 -6.00
CA HIS A 106 0.88 -11.13 -6.13
C HIS A 106 0.83 -11.87 -4.79
N PHE A 107 0.22 -13.06 -4.78
CA PHE A 107 0.10 -13.87 -3.57
C PHE A 107 1.28 -14.84 -3.49
N HIS A 108 2.01 -14.80 -2.37
CA HIS A 108 2.99 -15.81 -2.01
C HIS A 108 2.70 -16.36 -0.62
N GLN A 109 3.33 -17.49 -0.28
CA GLN A 109 3.14 -18.12 1.02
C GLN A 109 3.59 -17.20 2.16
N SER A 110 2.67 -16.89 3.09
CA SER A 110 2.96 -16.04 4.24
C SER A 110 3.44 -16.81 5.47
N LYS A 111 4.33 -16.18 6.23
CA LYS A 111 4.75 -16.61 7.56
C LYS A 111 3.97 -15.85 8.63
N LYS A 112 4.06 -16.27 9.88
CA LYS A 112 3.31 -15.65 10.98
C LYS A 112 3.59 -14.14 11.09
N HIS A 113 4.86 -13.73 10.98
CA HIS A 113 5.23 -12.32 11.10
C HIS A 113 4.61 -11.45 10.00
N HIS A 114 4.45 -11.96 8.77
CA HIS A 114 3.75 -11.25 7.70
C HIS A 114 2.29 -10.94 8.07
N ARG A 115 1.58 -11.96 8.60
CA ARG A 115 0.18 -11.82 9.00
C ARG A 115 0.01 -10.90 10.20
N ASP A 116 0.94 -10.97 11.15
CA ASP A 116 0.95 -10.08 12.32
C ASP A 116 1.14 -8.61 11.88
N LEU A 117 2.13 -8.32 11.02
CA LEU A 117 2.38 -6.98 10.49
C LEU A 117 1.22 -6.46 9.62
N ALA A 118 0.64 -7.32 8.78
CA ALA A 118 -0.53 -6.95 7.99
C ALA A 118 -1.73 -6.61 8.88
N THR A 119 -1.91 -7.33 9.99
CA THR A 119 -2.95 -7.03 10.98
C THR A 119 -2.72 -5.69 11.65
N GLU A 120 -1.47 -5.39 12.05
CA GLU A 120 -1.11 -4.09 12.62
C GLU A 120 -1.40 -2.95 11.64
N ILE A 121 -0.92 -3.06 10.39
CA ILE A 121 -1.18 -2.07 9.34
C ILE A 121 -2.67 -1.89 9.11
N TYR A 122 -3.43 -3.00 9.02
CA TYR A 122 -4.86 -2.94 8.76
C TYR A 122 -5.62 -2.27 9.91
N ASN A 123 -5.23 -2.50 11.16
CA ASN A 123 -5.88 -1.87 12.32
C ASN A 123 -5.49 -0.38 12.48
N LEU A 124 -4.40 0.07 11.85
CA LEU A 124 -4.03 1.50 11.79
C LEU A 124 -4.80 2.26 10.70
N ILE A 125 -5.46 1.55 9.78
CA ILE A 125 -6.46 2.16 8.91
C ILE A 125 -7.63 2.56 9.82
N PRO A 126 -8.10 3.82 9.76
CA PRO A 126 -9.17 4.28 10.64
C PRO A 126 -10.34 3.29 10.63
N ASP A 127 -10.69 2.81 11.83
CA ASP A 127 -11.74 1.82 12.03
C ASP A 127 -13.09 2.31 11.48
N PRO A 128 -13.97 1.36 11.10
CA PRO A 128 -15.31 1.66 10.65
C PRO A 128 -16.27 2.24 11.70
#